data_AF-A0A970TGX2-F1
#
_entry.id   AF-A0A970TGX2-F1
#
_cell.length_a   1.000
_cell.length_b   1.000
_cell.length_c   1.000
_cell.angle_alpha   90.00
_cell.angle_beta   90.00
_cell.angle_gamma   90.00
#
_symmetry.space_group_name_H-M   'P 1'
#
loop_
_entity.id
_entity.type
_entity.pdbx_description
1 polymer ?
#
loop_
_entity_poly.entity_id
_entity_poly.type
_entity_poly.pdbx_seq_one_letter_code
_entity_poly.pdbx_strand_id
1 'polypeptide(L)'
;MLDVDEVNILHNERAINENTCSYEASINAIVRDTGIVSEAKIKLPLSSDKKSYNPETKTWELINKHSGYQQILNYISSYQEYKDSAKRSSYTSYRQTEIQIEYYKLQKEELEDSIRTYVTKAINSYEKAIKSREASWKELQVKENQYNALVTKHKYKRASQLDVTKSLYEKEAAELAYYQSCYESVIWQDILDNCIYGATP
;
A
#
# COMPACT_ATOMS: atom_id res chain seq x y z
N MET A 1 -8.76 54.29 28.57
CA MET A 1 -10.13 53.94 28.14
C MET A 1 -10.16 54.03 26.62
N LEU A 2 -9.96 52.88 25.98
CA LEU A 2 -10.25 52.58 24.57
C LEU A 2 -10.26 51.05 24.48
N ASP A 3 -11.27 50.54 23.81
CA ASP A 3 -11.80 49.18 23.84
C ASP A 3 -10.76 48.09 23.60
N VAL A 4 -10.73 47.11 24.52
CA VAL A 4 -10.27 45.77 24.21
C VAL A 4 -11.45 45.12 23.49
N ASP A 5 -11.37 45.10 22.16
CA ASP A 5 -12.29 44.40 21.28
C ASP A 5 -12.81 43.12 21.93
N GLU A 6 -14.12 43.10 22.19
CA GLU A 6 -14.87 41.90 22.47
C GLU A 6 -14.60 40.91 21.34
N VAL A 7 -13.66 39.98 21.57
CA VAL A 7 -13.45 38.83 20.70
C VAL A 7 -14.78 38.10 20.67
N ASN A 8 -15.48 38.25 19.55
CA ASN A 8 -16.89 37.94 19.38
C ASN A 8 -17.05 36.41 19.26
N ILE A 9 -16.96 35.70 20.39
CA ILE A 9 -17.03 34.23 20.50
C ILE A 9 -18.31 33.68 19.83
N LEU A 10 -19.41 34.45 19.90
CA LEU A 10 -20.68 34.13 19.25
C LEU A 10 -20.63 34.11 17.71
N HIS A 11 -19.74 34.90 17.09
CA HIS A 11 -19.57 34.90 15.64
C HIS A 11 -18.84 33.65 15.16
N ASN A 12 -17.87 33.16 15.94
CA ASN A 12 -17.19 31.89 15.64
C ASN A 12 -18.13 30.69 15.82
N GLU A 13 -18.94 30.65 16.88
CA GLU A 13 -19.92 29.57 17.05
C GLU A 13 -20.95 29.52 15.92
N ARG A 14 -21.38 30.68 15.42
CA ARG A 14 -22.28 30.77 14.27
C ARG A 14 -21.62 30.26 12.98
N ALA A 15 -20.39 30.68 12.70
CA ALA A 15 -19.64 30.20 11.53
C ALA A 15 -19.32 28.70 11.59
N ILE A 16 -19.04 28.18 12.79
CA ILE A 16 -18.83 26.73 13.02
C ILE A 16 -20.13 25.97 12.79
N ASN A 17 -21.25 26.45 13.33
CA ASN A 17 -22.58 25.83 13.16
C ASN A 17 -23.10 25.87 11.71
N GLU A 18 -22.86 26.97 11.00
CA GLU A 18 -23.20 27.10 9.58
C GLU A 18 -22.36 26.13 8.72
N ASN A 19 -21.08 25.92 9.07
CA ASN A 19 -20.23 24.94 8.41
C ASN A 19 -20.61 23.48 8.73
N THR A 20 -20.99 23.15 9.97
CA THR A 20 -21.52 21.80 10.29
C THR A 20 -22.84 21.53 9.58
N CYS A 21 -23.76 22.51 9.53
CA CYS A 21 -25.01 22.37 8.75
C CYS A 21 -24.74 22.16 7.26
N SER A 22 -23.77 22.89 6.68
CA SER A 22 -23.37 22.72 5.27
C SER A 22 -22.78 21.34 5.01
N TYR A 23 -21.95 20.85 5.93
CA TYR A 23 -21.33 19.53 5.84
C TYR A 23 -22.38 18.40 5.95
N GLU A 24 -23.30 18.50 6.91
CA GLU A 24 -24.42 17.56 7.07
C GLU A 24 -25.34 17.58 5.85
N ALA A 25 -25.66 18.75 5.31
CA ALA A 25 -26.45 18.88 4.08
C ALA A 25 -25.76 18.21 2.88
N SER A 26 -24.44 18.36 2.78
CA SER A 26 -23.62 17.75 1.72
C SER A 26 -23.58 16.22 1.84
N ILE A 27 -23.41 15.68 3.06
CA ILE A 27 -23.48 14.24 3.32
C ILE A 27 -24.86 13.71 2.98
N ASN A 28 -25.93 14.38 3.40
CA ASN A 28 -27.30 13.97 3.12
C ASN A 28 -27.61 13.96 1.60
N ALA A 29 -27.07 14.94 0.85
CA ALA A 29 -27.19 14.95 -0.61
C ALA A 29 -26.46 13.75 -1.24
N ILE A 30 -25.24 13.44 -0.80
CA ILE A 30 -24.48 12.28 -1.28
C ILE A 30 -25.24 10.98 -0.98
N VAL A 31 -25.75 10.80 0.24
CA VAL A 31 -26.53 9.61 0.64
C VAL A 31 -27.79 9.47 -0.22
N ARG A 32 -28.53 10.57 -0.44
CA ARG A 32 -29.73 10.58 -1.28
C ARG A 32 -29.42 10.22 -2.73
N ASP A 33 -28.36 10.79 -3.28
CA ASP A 33 -28.05 10.70 -4.71
C ASP A 33 -27.32 9.39 -5.06
N THR A 34 -26.60 8.78 -4.11
CA THR A 34 -25.84 7.53 -4.32
C THR A 34 -26.48 6.29 -3.70
N GLY A 35 -27.43 6.45 -2.77
CA GLY A 35 -28.01 5.35 -1.99
C GLY A 35 -27.04 4.71 -1.00
N ILE A 36 -25.83 5.27 -0.83
CA ILE A 36 -24.83 4.78 0.12
C ILE A 36 -25.29 5.18 1.52
N VAL A 37 -25.70 4.20 2.33
CA VAL A 37 -26.04 4.41 3.74
C VAL A 37 -24.83 5.02 4.45
N SER A 38 -25.03 6.10 5.22
CA SER A 38 -23.98 6.82 5.96
C SER A 38 -23.08 5.92 6.84
N GLU A 39 -23.52 4.70 7.12
CA GLU A 39 -22.82 3.70 7.93
C GLU A 39 -22.21 2.56 7.10
N ALA A 40 -22.08 2.71 5.78
CA ALA A 40 -21.37 1.77 4.92
C ALA A 40 -19.88 1.77 5.27
N LYS A 41 -19.55 1.17 6.42
CA LYS A 41 -18.19 0.82 6.81
C LYS A 41 -17.73 -0.19 5.80
N ILE A 42 -16.88 0.24 4.87
CA ILE A 42 -16.12 -0.66 4.02
C ILE A 42 -15.27 -1.49 4.99
N LYS A 43 -15.77 -2.68 5.36
CA LYS A 43 -15.00 -3.67 6.08
C LYS A 43 -14.02 -4.28 5.08
N LEU A 44 -12.87 -3.63 4.94
CA LEU A 44 -11.73 -4.27 4.31
C LEU A 44 -11.38 -5.49 5.18
N PRO A 45 -11.34 -6.71 4.64
CA PRO A 45 -10.85 -7.87 5.35
C PRO A 45 -9.33 -7.71 5.53
N LEU A 46 -8.94 -6.85 6.47
CA LEU A 46 -7.57 -6.66 6.88
C LEU A 46 -7.21 -7.89 7.73
N SER A 47 -6.76 -8.96 7.06
CA SER A 47 -6.22 -10.12 7.75
C SER A 47 -5.07 -9.67 8.65
N SER A 48 -5.20 -9.89 9.96
CA SER A 48 -4.14 -9.64 10.93
C SER A 48 -2.97 -10.61 10.75
N ASP A 49 -3.22 -11.76 10.14
CA ASP A 49 -2.29 -12.87 10.15
C ASP A 49 -1.12 -12.58 9.21
N LYS A 50 0.08 -12.50 9.80
CA LYS A 50 1.33 -12.38 9.06
C LYS A 50 1.53 -13.66 8.25
N LYS A 51 1.68 -13.51 6.94
CA LYS A 51 2.13 -14.59 6.06
C LYS A 51 3.65 -14.63 6.04
N SER A 52 4.22 -15.83 5.99
CA SER A 52 5.65 -16.02 5.76
C SER A 52 5.90 -16.33 4.30
N TYR A 53 6.91 -15.72 3.71
CA TYR A 53 7.30 -15.93 2.33
C TYR A 53 8.72 -16.49 2.27
N ASN A 54 8.88 -17.62 1.59
CA ASN A 54 10.20 -18.13 1.26
C ASN A 54 10.70 -17.43 -0.02
N PRO A 55 11.86 -16.74 0.00
CA PRO A 55 12.37 -16.02 -1.16
C PRO A 55 12.62 -16.90 -2.39
N GLU A 56 13.13 -18.12 -2.20
CA GLU A 56 13.45 -19.05 -3.30
C GLU A 56 12.17 -19.56 -3.95
N THR A 57 11.22 -20.03 -3.15
CA THR A 57 9.92 -20.50 -3.64
C THR A 57 9.19 -19.39 -4.38
N LYS A 58 9.17 -18.16 -3.83
CA LYS A 58 8.50 -17.03 -4.47
C LYS A 58 9.20 -16.56 -5.74
N THR A 59 10.54 -16.61 -5.78
CA THR A 59 11.30 -16.33 -7.01
C THR A 59 10.91 -17.30 -8.12
N TRP A 60 10.84 -18.60 -7.81
CA TRP A 60 10.44 -19.62 -8.79
C TRP A 60 8.99 -19.43 -9.28
N GLU A 61 8.05 -19.20 -8.37
CA GLU A 61 6.65 -18.93 -8.74
C GLU A 61 6.52 -17.70 -9.66
N LEU A 62 7.27 -16.64 -9.36
CA LEU A 62 7.21 -15.38 -10.11
C LEU A 62 7.86 -15.52 -11.49
N ILE A 63 9.01 -16.21 -11.59
CA ILE A 63 9.63 -16.57 -12.88
C ILE A 63 8.65 -17.34 -13.77
N ASN A 64 7.99 -18.36 -13.23
CA ASN A 64 7.08 -19.20 -14.01
C ASN A 64 5.86 -18.44 -14.55
N LYS A 65 5.34 -17.49 -13.77
CA LYS A 65 4.21 -16.65 -14.16
C LYS A 65 4.61 -15.46 -15.04
N HIS A 66 5.91 -15.13 -15.13
CA HIS A 66 6.37 -13.96 -15.88
C HIS A 66 6.35 -14.21 -17.39
N SER A 67 5.48 -13.50 -18.11
CA SER A 67 5.30 -13.67 -19.56
C SER A 67 6.58 -13.41 -20.36
N GLY A 68 7.36 -12.39 -19.98
CA GLY A 68 8.64 -12.08 -20.63
C GLY A 68 9.68 -13.21 -20.47
N TYR A 69 9.62 -13.96 -19.37
CA TYR A 69 10.53 -15.10 -19.16
C TYR A 69 10.18 -16.26 -20.11
N GLN A 70 8.89 -16.57 -20.21
CA GLN A 70 8.39 -17.60 -21.13
C GLN A 70 8.68 -17.25 -22.60
N GLN A 71 8.60 -15.97 -22.97
CA GLN A 71 8.99 -15.51 -24.31
C GLN A 71 10.48 -15.76 -24.60
N ILE A 72 11.36 -15.45 -23.66
CA ILE A 72 12.81 -15.70 -23.81
C ILE A 72 13.08 -17.20 -23.99
N LEU A 73 12.44 -18.06 -23.21
CA LEU A 73 12.55 -19.52 -23.38
C LEU A 73 12.12 -19.97 -24.78
N ASN A 74 10.98 -19.46 -25.26
CA ASN A 74 10.48 -19.78 -26.59
C ASN A 74 11.45 -19.32 -27.70
N TYR A 75 12.08 -18.15 -27.56
CA TYR A 75 13.10 -17.71 -28.49
C TYR A 75 14.31 -18.63 -28.48
N ILE A 76 14.82 -19.01 -27.31
CA ILE A 76 15.95 -19.95 -27.20
C ILE A 76 15.62 -21.26 -27.91
N SER A 77 14.46 -21.85 -27.64
CA SER A 77 14.02 -23.10 -28.30
C SER A 77 13.90 -22.93 -29.82
N SER A 78 13.27 -21.85 -30.28
CA SER A 78 13.10 -21.59 -31.72
C SER A 78 14.44 -21.46 -32.45
N TYR A 79 15.39 -20.69 -31.89
CA TYR A 79 16.71 -20.54 -32.50
C TYR A 79 17.56 -21.81 -32.41
N GLN A 80 17.36 -22.65 -31.39
CA GLN A 80 17.98 -23.98 -31.33
C GLN A 80 17.47 -24.89 -32.45
N GLU A 81 16.17 -24.89 -32.74
CA GLU A 81 15.60 -25.63 -33.88
C GLU A 81 16.14 -25.11 -35.21
N TYR A 82 16.28 -23.77 -35.37
CA TYR A 82 16.84 -23.18 -36.57
C TYR A 82 18.32 -23.52 -36.79
N LYS A 83 19.07 -23.88 -35.74
CA LYS A 83 20.51 -24.14 -35.80
C LYS A 83 20.89 -25.20 -36.85
N ASP A 84 20.11 -26.26 -36.98
CA ASP A 84 20.36 -27.35 -37.94
C ASP A 84 20.05 -26.95 -39.39
N SER A 85 19.11 -26.01 -39.58
CA SER A 85 18.80 -25.43 -40.88
C SER A 85 19.86 -24.39 -41.30
N ALA A 86 20.29 -23.55 -40.36
CA ALA A 86 21.33 -22.54 -40.54
C ALA A 86 22.68 -23.18 -40.91
N LYS A 87 23.04 -24.30 -40.26
CA LYS A 87 24.23 -25.11 -40.56
C LYS A 87 24.28 -25.58 -42.02
N ARG A 88 23.12 -25.93 -42.59
CA ARG A 88 23.00 -26.35 -43.98
C ARG A 88 23.12 -25.19 -44.98
N SER A 89 22.81 -23.96 -44.56
CA SER A 89 22.91 -22.79 -45.44
C SER A 89 24.34 -22.24 -45.55
N SER A 90 25.01 -22.01 -44.42
CA SER A 90 26.39 -21.48 -44.37
C SER A 90 26.95 -21.49 -42.95
N TYR A 91 28.27 -21.52 -42.83
CA TYR A 91 28.95 -21.38 -41.54
C TYR A 91 28.65 -20.03 -40.85
N THR A 92 28.55 -18.94 -41.62
CA THR A 92 28.24 -17.61 -41.09
C THR A 92 26.84 -17.56 -40.47
N SER A 93 25.83 -18.10 -41.15
CA SER A 93 24.44 -18.16 -40.65
C SER A 93 24.34 -19.01 -39.38
N TYR A 94 25.06 -20.14 -39.34
CA TYR A 94 25.18 -20.96 -38.14
C TYR A 94 25.77 -20.16 -36.97
N ARG A 95 26.88 -19.44 -37.21
CA ARG A 95 27.54 -18.66 -36.16
C ARG A 95 26.67 -17.51 -35.64
N GLN A 96 25.96 -16.82 -36.52
CA GLN A 96 24.98 -15.79 -36.13
C GLN A 96 23.87 -16.38 -35.25
N THR A 97 23.36 -17.55 -35.60
CA THR A 97 22.34 -18.27 -34.82
C THR A 97 22.86 -18.64 -33.43
N GLU A 98 24.11 -19.11 -33.32
CA GLU A 98 24.72 -19.39 -32.01
C GLU A 98 24.82 -18.14 -31.14
N ILE A 99 25.29 -17.02 -31.69
CA ILE A 99 25.39 -15.75 -30.96
C ILE A 99 24.02 -15.31 -30.47
N GLN A 100 22.97 -15.47 -31.29
CA GLN A 100 21.60 -15.11 -30.90
C GLN A 100 21.08 -15.98 -29.73
N ILE A 101 21.38 -17.28 -29.72
CA ILE A 101 21.02 -18.17 -28.61
C ILE A 101 21.73 -17.72 -27.32
N GLU A 102 23.03 -17.44 -27.39
CA GLU A 102 23.78 -16.98 -26.21
C GLU A 102 23.28 -15.62 -25.71
N TYR A 103 22.90 -14.72 -26.61
CA TYR A 103 22.29 -13.45 -26.25
C TYR A 103 20.98 -13.64 -25.46
N TYR A 104 20.08 -14.51 -25.91
CA TYR A 104 18.84 -14.78 -25.18
C TYR A 104 19.07 -15.51 -23.85
N LYS A 105 20.09 -16.37 -23.75
CA LYS A 105 20.48 -16.98 -22.47
C LYS A 105 20.93 -15.92 -21.47
N LEU A 106 21.74 -14.95 -21.89
CA LEU A 106 22.17 -13.84 -21.05
C LEU A 106 20.97 -13.01 -20.56
N GLN A 107 20.06 -12.64 -21.47
CA GLN A 107 18.82 -11.94 -21.08
C GLN A 107 17.97 -12.73 -20.08
N LYS A 108 17.94 -14.07 -20.23
CA LYS A 108 17.24 -14.96 -19.30
C LYS A 108 17.84 -14.84 -17.90
N GLU A 109 19.16 -14.95 -17.78
CA GLU A 109 19.88 -14.85 -16.51
C GLU A 109 19.71 -13.48 -15.85
N GLU A 110 19.82 -12.39 -16.62
CA GLU A 110 19.58 -11.03 -16.14
C GLU A 110 18.16 -10.86 -15.59
N LEU A 111 17.16 -11.43 -16.27
CA LEU A 111 15.77 -11.39 -15.80
C LEU A 111 15.55 -12.22 -14.53
N GLU A 112 16.16 -13.41 -14.43
CA GLU A 112 16.12 -14.24 -13.22
C GLU A 112 16.70 -13.50 -12.00
N ASP A 113 17.85 -12.84 -12.18
CA ASP A 113 18.50 -12.06 -11.13
C ASP A 113 17.69 -10.81 -10.74
N SER A 114 17.10 -10.15 -11.73
CA SER A 114 16.20 -9.00 -11.51
C SER A 114 14.96 -9.41 -10.72
N ILE A 115 14.33 -10.53 -11.08
CA ILE A 115 13.18 -11.10 -10.36
C ILE A 115 13.57 -11.48 -8.92
N ARG A 116 14.71 -12.16 -8.73
CA ARG A 116 15.21 -12.53 -7.39
C ARG A 116 15.42 -11.30 -6.50
N THR A 117 16.01 -10.25 -7.07
CA THR A 117 16.22 -8.98 -6.37
C THR A 117 14.90 -8.31 -6.00
N TYR A 118 13.94 -8.30 -6.93
CA TYR A 118 12.60 -7.76 -6.70
C TYR A 118 11.88 -8.49 -5.58
N VAL A 119 11.82 -9.82 -5.63
CA VAL A 119 11.17 -10.67 -4.61
C VAL A 119 11.77 -10.41 -3.23
N THR A 120 13.11 -10.35 -3.14
CA THR A 120 13.80 -10.07 -1.87
C THR A 120 13.41 -8.69 -1.32
N LYS A 121 13.35 -7.66 -2.17
CA LYS A 121 12.91 -6.32 -1.78
C LYS A 121 11.44 -6.31 -1.36
N ALA A 122 10.56 -6.96 -2.11
CA ALA A 122 9.13 -7.00 -1.83
C ALA A 122 8.84 -7.72 -0.49
N ILE A 123 9.48 -8.85 -0.21
CA ILE A 123 9.36 -9.55 1.07
C ILE A 123 9.85 -8.66 2.22
N ASN A 124 11.01 -8.02 2.08
CA ASN A 124 11.54 -7.12 3.10
C ASN A 124 10.62 -5.91 3.34
N SER A 125 10.02 -5.35 2.28
CA SER A 125 9.06 -4.25 2.39
C SER A 125 7.76 -4.69 3.05
N TYR A 126 7.24 -5.87 2.71
CA TYR A 126 6.09 -6.48 3.41
C TYR A 126 6.37 -6.62 4.91
N GLU A 127 7.53 -7.16 5.28
CA GLU A 127 7.89 -7.32 6.69
C GLU A 127 8.01 -5.98 7.43
N LYS A 128 8.54 -4.95 6.77
CA LYS A 128 8.58 -3.59 7.30
C LYS A 128 7.17 -3.01 7.48
N ALA A 129 6.28 -3.20 6.51
CA ALA A 129 4.89 -2.75 6.60
C ALA A 129 4.15 -3.42 7.75
N ILE A 130 4.35 -4.73 7.97
CA ILE A 130 3.78 -5.44 9.13
C ILE A 130 4.30 -4.88 10.46
N LYS A 131 5.61 -4.62 10.58
CA LYS A 131 6.18 -4.00 11.79
C LYS A 131 5.65 -2.58 12.01
N SER A 132 5.52 -1.80 10.93
CA SER A 132 4.94 -0.45 10.96
C SER A 132 3.49 -0.50 11.47
N ARG A 133 2.70 -1.45 10.97
CA ARG A 133 1.32 -1.70 11.40
C ARG A 133 1.21 -2.00 12.89
N GLU A 134 2.07 -2.87 13.41
CA GLU A 134 2.11 -3.18 14.85
C GLU A 134 2.50 -1.96 15.70
N ALA A 135 3.42 -1.14 15.23
CA ALA A 135 3.82 0.09 15.91
C ALA A 135 2.69 1.13 15.90
N SER A 136 2.07 1.39 14.74
CA SER A 136 0.95 2.32 14.61
C SER A 136 -0.27 1.87 15.41
N TRP A 137 -0.52 0.57 15.51
CA TRP A 137 -1.58 0.03 16.37
C TRP A 137 -1.34 0.36 17.86
N LYS A 138 -0.10 0.17 18.35
CA LYS A 138 0.26 0.52 19.73
C LYS A 138 0.12 2.02 19.97
N GLU A 139 0.56 2.85 19.02
CA GLU A 139 0.43 4.31 19.13
C GLU A 139 -1.05 4.73 19.18
N LEU A 140 -1.90 4.15 18.33
CA LEU A 140 -3.34 4.40 18.34
C LEU A 140 -3.95 4.07 19.71
N GLN A 141 -3.60 2.92 20.31
CA GLN A 141 -4.06 2.55 21.65
C GLN A 141 -3.62 3.58 22.71
N VAL A 142 -2.39 4.07 22.64
CA VAL A 142 -1.88 5.10 23.56
C VAL A 142 -2.67 6.40 23.40
N LYS A 143 -2.87 6.86 22.16
CA LYS A 143 -3.60 8.11 21.86
C LYS A 143 -5.08 8.02 22.23
N GLU A 144 -5.71 6.88 22.00
CA GLU A 144 -7.08 6.63 22.42
C GLU A 144 -7.24 6.67 23.95
N ASN A 145 -6.33 6.04 24.68
CA ASN A 145 -6.33 6.09 26.14
C ASN A 145 -6.10 7.51 26.68
N GLN A 146 -5.20 8.28 26.07
CA GLN A 146 -4.96 9.69 26.41
C GLN A 146 -6.21 10.55 26.20
N TYR A 147 -6.87 10.38 25.04
CA TYR A 147 -8.12 11.06 24.73
C TYR A 147 -9.23 10.72 25.75
N ASN A 148 -9.45 9.44 26.02
CA ASN A 148 -10.46 8.99 26.98
C ASN A 148 -10.21 9.55 28.40
N ALA A 149 -8.95 9.62 28.81
CA ALA A 149 -8.57 10.22 30.08
C ALA A 149 -8.84 11.74 30.11
N LEU A 150 -8.55 12.46 29.03
CA LEU A 150 -8.81 13.89 28.92
C LEU A 150 -10.31 14.22 28.87
N VAL A 151 -11.10 13.44 28.14
CA VAL A 151 -12.56 13.54 28.15
C VAL A 151 -13.10 13.38 29.57
N THR A 152 -12.58 12.40 30.33
CA THR A 152 -12.96 12.20 31.72
C THR A 152 -12.56 13.39 32.60
N LYS A 153 -11.33 13.92 32.46
CA LYS A 153 -10.89 15.11 33.21
C LYS A 153 -11.73 16.34 32.87
N HIS A 154 -12.11 16.51 31.61
CA HIS A 154 -12.94 17.62 31.16
C HIS A 154 -14.35 17.56 31.77
N LYS A 155 -14.96 16.37 31.87
CA LYS A 155 -16.24 16.16 32.59
C LYS A 155 -16.19 16.68 34.03
N TYR A 156 -15.05 16.55 34.70
CA TYR A 156 -14.82 17.06 36.05
C TYR A 156 -14.21 18.48 36.09
N LYS A 157 -14.23 19.22 34.98
CA LYS A 157 -13.67 20.58 34.81
C LYS A 157 -12.17 20.68 35.15
N ARG A 158 -11.43 19.58 34.99
CA ARG A 158 -9.97 19.47 35.23
C ARG A 158 -9.13 19.48 33.95
N ALA A 159 -9.75 19.71 32.80
CA ALA A 159 -9.09 19.88 31.49
C ALA A 159 -9.90 20.88 30.65
N SER A 160 -9.23 21.66 29.81
CA SER A 160 -9.90 22.62 28.94
C SER A 160 -10.53 21.93 27.72
N GLN A 161 -11.49 22.59 27.07
CA GLN A 161 -12.04 22.11 25.79
C GLN A 161 -10.94 22.02 24.72
N LEU A 162 -9.98 22.96 24.73
CA LEU A 162 -8.85 22.97 23.80
C LEU A 162 -7.99 21.71 23.95
N ASP A 163 -7.73 21.26 25.18
CA ASP A 163 -6.96 20.03 25.43
C ASP A 163 -7.66 18.79 24.88
N VAL A 164 -8.98 18.72 25.03
CA VAL A 164 -9.80 17.62 24.49
C VAL A 164 -9.77 17.61 22.97
N THR A 165 -9.97 18.76 22.33
CA THR A 165 -9.95 18.88 20.86
C THR A 165 -8.57 18.54 20.30
N LYS A 166 -7.49 19.01 20.94
CA LYS A 166 -6.12 18.66 20.53
C LYS A 166 -5.87 17.16 20.63
N SER A 167 -6.31 16.53 21.72
CA SER A 167 -6.15 15.08 21.89
C SER A 167 -7.00 14.26 20.92
N LEU A 168 -8.17 14.77 20.51
CA LEU A 168 -8.99 14.13 19.47
C LEU A 168 -8.24 14.13 18.13
N TYR A 169 -7.70 15.29 17.74
CA TYR A 169 -6.89 15.40 16.52
C TYR A 169 -5.69 14.44 16.52
N GLU A 170 -4.97 14.32 17.63
CA GLU A 170 -3.85 13.37 17.75
C GLU A 170 -4.31 11.91 17.64
N LYS A 171 -5.49 11.57 18.19
CA LYS A 171 -6.08 10.23 18.04
C LYS A 171 -6.42 9.95 16.57
N GLU A 172 -7.11 10.87 15.90
CA GLU A 172 -7.50 10.72 14.49
C GLU A 172 -6.27 10.61 13.57
N ALA A 173 -5.22 11.38 13.84
CA ALA A 173 -3.96 11.27 13.12
C ALA A 173 -3.30 9.89 13.29
N ALA A 174 -3.32 9.32 14.51
CA ALA A 174 -2.81 7.98 14.77
C ALA A 174 -3.68 6.89 14.10
N GLU A 175 -4.99 7.09 14.05
CA GLU A 175 -5.93 6.19 13.37
C GLU A 175 -5.67 6.15 11.86
N LEU A 176 -5.47 7.31 11.25
CA LEU A 176 -5.10 7.42 9.84
C LEU A 176 -3.76 6.73 9.55
N ALA A 177 -2.74 6.94 10.39
CA ALA A 177 -1.45 6.27 10.25
C ALA A 177 -1.55 4.73 10.37
N TYR A 178 -2.40 4.24 11.27
CA TYR A 178 -2.69 2.82 11.39
C TYR A 178 -3.34 2.26 10.11
N TYR A 179 -4.39 2.91 9.59
CA TYR A 179 -5.03 2.44 8.36
C TYR A 179 -4.12 2.50 7.12
N GLN A 180 -3.27 3.53 7.02
CA GLN A 180 -2.25 3.60 5.97
C GLN A 180 -1.28 2.41 6.04
N SER A 181 -0.80 2.07 7.23
CA SER A 181 0.09 0.92 7.42
C SER A 181 -0.59 -0.43 7.12
N CYS A 182 -1.89 -0.55 7.43
CA CYS A 182 -2.69 -1.70 7.04
C CYS A 182 -2.80 -1.84 5.53
N TYR A 183 -3.11 -0.74 4.83
CA TYR A 183 -3.22 -0.71 3.38
C TYR A 183 -1.91 -1.13 2.70
N GLU A 184 -0.78 -0.57 3.14
CA GLU A 184 0.54 -0.92 2.62
C GLU A 184 0.85 -2.41 2.80
N SER A 185 0.53 -2.98 3.98
CA SER A 185 0.75 -4.40 4.25
C SER A 185 -0.10 -5.31 3.34
N VAL A 186 -1.34 -4.91 3.05
CA VAL A 186 -2.26 -5.67 2.18
C VAL A 186 -1.81 -5.62 0.73
N ILE A 187 -1.38 -4.45 0.22
CA ILE A 187 -0.88 -4.36 -1.16
C ILE A 187 0.36 -5.24 -1.32
N TRP A 188 1.32 -5.15 -0.40
CA TRP A 188 2.51 -5.99 -0.48
C TRP A 188 2.18 -7.48 -0.45
N GLN A 189 1.21 -7.88 0.37
CA GLN A 189 0.72 -9.25 0.38
C GLN A 189 0.08 -9.64 -0.95
N ASP A 190 -0.75 -8.78 -1.54
CA ASP A 190 -1.39 -9.03 -2.84
C ASP A 190 -0.36 -9.17 -3.97
N ILE A 191 0.64 -8.29 -4.00
CA ILE A 191 1.78 -8.36 -4.93
C ILE A 191 2.48 -9.72 -4.84
N LEU A 192 2.77 -10.20 -3.62
CA LEU A 192 3.49 -11.45 -3.39
C LEU A 192 2.62 -12.69 -3.65
N ASP A 193 1.32 -12.63 -3.34
CA ASP A 193 0.38 -13.73 -3.55
C ASP A 193 0.06 -13.91 -5.04
N ASN A 194 -0.15 -12.81 -5.76
CA ASN A 194 -0.47 -12.82 -7.18
C ASN A 194 0.77 -12.81 -8.08
N CYS A 195 1.98 -12.72 -7.51
CA CYS A 195 3.25 -12.71 -8.25
C CYS A 195 3.35 -11.55 -9.25
N ILE A 196 2.91 -10.36 -8.84
CA ILE A 196 2.93 -9.16 -9.66
C ILE A 196 4.36 -8.62 -9.72
N TYR A 197 4.95 -8.55 -10.90
CA TYR A 197 6.32 -8.05 -11.09
C TYR A 197 6.34 -6.52 -11.24
N GLY A 198 7.28 -5.86 -10.57
CA GLY A 198 7.54 -4.42 -10.73
C GLY A 198 6.55 -3.47 -10.04
N ALA A 199 5.53 -3.99 -9.36
CA ALA A 199 4.57 -3.17 -8.61
C ALA A 199 5.11 -2.72 -7.25
N THR A 200 4.63 -1.57 -6.78
CA THR A 200 4.86 -1.01 -5.44
C THR A 200 3.59 -0.32 -4.95
N PRO A 201 3.31 -0.33 -3.62
CA PRO A 201 2.21 0.44 -3.02
C PRO A 201 2.30 1.96 -3.24
#